data_AF-A0A1M3N6N9-F1
#
_entry.id   AF-A0A1M3N6N9-F1
#
_cell.length_a   1.000
_cell.length_b   1.000
_cell.length_c   1.000
_cell.angle_alpha   90.00
_cell.angle_beta   90.00
_cell.angle_gamma   90.00
#
_symmetry.space_group_name_H-M   'P 1'
#
loop_
_entity.id
_entity.type
_entity.pdbx_description
1 polymer ?
#
loop_
_entity_poly.entity_id
_entity_poly.type
_entity_poly.pdbx_seq_one_letter_code
_entity_poly.pdbx_strand_id
1 'polypeptide(L)'
;MKRAWKTGSLALATGPLLGTLIASFASCATNTDAVDLNEDASVSLPDASSPVDTDGGVELDAGPADAGCDPSDPDCTTEIVTCDEVDWCLVPTPLSPFHVLMALWGTSKNDVWAVGSGGTIMHYDGNAWSLTPTGIKNTFFDIWGSGPNDIWVVSSTEVILHGTGFQNGVAVWENVPTSLSTFSATFVRAVWGSSASDVRIGSRAYSFSAAGKNYTGDQFLRTELADGGVGWRPIPSTHTVTRIWGSSPTDVWMTADNSTYVAHERGITLHGTPSDAGADAGGVDDSLTWVKVDAQTNVSLESIWGSSASDVWAVGALGAIRRITPADDRWQKIESNTTETLRSVWGSGPKDIWAVGDTGTILHYDGTAFTPSTVQLPLGRKPNLRGVWGSGPNDVWIVGDGVVLHYTGPKAGKQAGAQ
;
A
#
# COMPACT_ATOMS: atom_id res chain seq x y z
N MET A 1 3.24 -64.85 -8.83
CA MET A 1 4.57 -65.41 -8.49
C MET A 1 5.11 -64.64 -7.29
N LYS A 2 5.46 -65.35 -6.22
CA LYS A 2 6.02 -64.83 -4.96
C LYS A 2 7.50 -64.47 -5.14
N ARG A 3 7.98 -63.41 -4.48
CA ARG A 3 9.33 -63.38 -3.85
C ARG A 3 9.41 -62.35 -2.70
N ALA A 4 9.47 -62.90 -1.50
CA ALA A 4 10.04 -62.40 -0.23
C ALA A 4 11.59 -62.33 -0.33
N TRP A 5 12.44 -61.79 0.55
CA TRP A 5 12.45 -61.12 1.88
C TRP A 5 13.92 -60.68 2.16
N LYS A 6 14.12 -59.74 3.10
CA LYS A 6 15.16 -59.64 4.18
C LYS A 6 15.41 -58.16 4.48
N THR A 7 14.95 -57.51 5.57
CA THR A 7 15.22 -57.62 7.02
C THR A 7 16.69 -57.55 7.44
N GLY A 8 16.99 -56.57 8.29
CA GLY A 8 18.23 -56.39 9.04
C GLY A 8 18.10 -55.23 10.02
N SER A 9 17.50 -55.49 11.19
CA SER A 9 17.61 -54.64 12.38
C SER A 9 18.90 -54.97 13.12
N LEU A 10 19.57 -53.97 13.68
CA LEU A 10 20.40 -54.15 14.88
C LEU A 10 20.24 -52.92 15.78
N ALA A 11 19.92 -53.17 17.04
CA ALA A 11 19.78 -52.20 18.11
C ALA A 11 20.67 -52.61 19.29
N LEU A 12 20.83 -51.65 20.21
CA LEU A 12 21.47 -51.65 21.54
C LEU A 12 22.97 -51.29 21.56
N ALA A 13 23.48 -50.47 22.49
CA ALA A 13 22.93 -49.57 23.51
C ALA A 13 24.12 -48.85 24.21
N THR A 14 23.79 -47.94 25.15
CA THR A 14 24.56 -47.41 26.29
C THR A 14 25.44 -46.15 26.11
N GLY A 15 24.90 -45.01 26.55
CA GLY A 15 25.33 -44.33 27.79
C GLY A 15 26.46 -43.29 27.74
N PRO A 16 26.41 -42.20 28.55
CA PRO A 16 26.90 -40.88 28.16
C PRO A 16 28.25 -40.48 28.80
N LEU A 17 28.95 -39.51 28.20
CA LEU A 17 30.02 -38.77 28.86
C LEU A 17 30.04 -37.31 28.40
N LEU A 18 30.01 -36.43 29.40
CA LEU A 18 30.14 -34.97 29.34
C LEU A 18 31.41 -34.54 28.58
N GLY A 19 31.31 -33.42 27.87
CA GLY A 19 32.45 -32.70 27.34
C GLY A 19 32.05 -31.31 26.85
N THR A 20 31.94 -30.37 27.78
CA THR A 20 31.88 -28.92 27.51
C THR A 20 33.18 -28.49 26.82
N LEU A 21 33.09 -28.02 25.58
CA LEU A 21 34.19 -27.31 24.92
C LEU A 21 33.83 -25.82 24.86
N ILE A 22 34.44 -25.04 25.76
CA ILE A 22 34.51 -23.59 25.65
C ILE A 22 35.63 -23.29 24.66
N ALA A 23 35.30 -22.73 23.50
CA ALA A 23 36.27 -22.17 22.57
C ALA A 23 36.17 -20.65 22.62
N SER A 24 36.99 -20.03 23.48
CA SER A 24 37.34 -18.63 23.39
C SER A 24 38.46 -18.48 22.36
N PHE A 25 38.17 -17.84 21.24
CA PHE A 25 39.22 -17.28 20.38
C PHE A 25 39.05 -15.76 20.33
N ALA A 26 39.92 -15.09 21.09
CA ALA A 26 40.34 -13.74 20.77
C ALA A 26 41.11 -13.79 19.45
N SER A 27 40.74 -12.92 18.50
CA SER A 27 41.56 -12.62 17.34
C SER A 27 41.75 -11.11 17.26
N CYS A 28 42.89 -10.65 17.76
CA CYS A 28 43.47 -9.38 17.31
C CYS A 28 43.95 -9.56 15.87
N ALA A 29 43.43 -8.74 14.96
CA ALA A 29 44.13 -8.42 13.73
C ALA A 29 44.24 -6.90 13.66
N THR A 30 45.43 -6.41 14.02
CA THR A 30 45.93 -5.10 13.60
C THR A 30 46.25 -5.17 12.11
N ASN A 31 45.72 -4.26 11.31
CA ASN A 31 46.45 -3.71 10.17
C ASN A 31 46.03 -2.26 9.96
N THR A 32 47.04 -1.42 10.13
CA THR A 32 47.16 -0.03 9.78
C THR A 32 47.08 0.15 8.27
N ASP A 33 46.14 0.98 7.81
CA ASP A 33 46.38 1.91 6.71
C ASP A 33 45.64 3.20 7.06
N ALA A 34 46.43 4.19 7.48
CA ALA A 34 45.97 5.52 7.81
C ALA A 34 45.59 6.25 6.52
N VAL A 35 44.34 6.68 6.41
CA VAL A 35 43.96 7.78 5.53
C VAL A 35 43.73 8.99 6.42
N ASP A 36 44.60 9.99 6.26
CA ASP A 36 44.56 11.28 6.93
C ASP A 36 43.15 11.89 6.89
N LEU A 37 42.51 11.99 8.05
CA LEU A 37 41.40 12.90 8.27
C LEU A 37 41.99 14.20 8.80
N ASN A 38 42.24 15.15 7.90
CA ASN A 38 42.50 16.52 8.30
C ASN A 38 41.24 17.09 8.97
N GLU A 39 41.31 17.21 10.30
CA GLU A 39 40.61 18.25 11.06
C GLU A 39 41.14 19.61 10.61
N ASP A 40 40.38 20.31 9.77
CA ASP A 40 40.18 21.76 9.87
C ASP A 40 39.28 22.24 8.74
N ALA A 41 38.01 22.50 9.08
CA ALA A 41 37.16 23.40 8.32
C ALA A 41 36.19 24.07 9.29
N SER A 42 36.74 24.88 10.18
CA SER A 42 35.97 25.94 10.84
C SER A 42 35.50 26.93 9.77
N VAL A 43 34.28 26.76 9.28
CA VAL A 43 33.63 27.79 8.46
C VAL A 43 33.21 28.91 9.41
N SER A 44 34.06 29.94 9.48
CA SER A 44 33.81 31.21 10.14
C SER A 44 32.63 31.93 9.46
N LEU A 45 31.56 32.14 10.21
CA LEU A 45 30.46 33.06 9.85
C LEU A 45 31.01 34.49 9.82
N PRO A 46 30.73 35.30 8.78
CA PRO A 46 31.12 36.70 8.79
C PRO A 46 30.29 37.50 9.81
N ASP A 47 31.02 38.30 10.58
CA ASP A 47 30.57 39.19 11.65
C ASP A 47 29.74 40.36 11.10
N ALA A 48 28.74 40.79 11.88
CA ALA A 48 27.79 41.84 11.51
C ALA A 48 28.21 43.18 12.12
N SER A 49 28.60 44.15 11.29
CA SER A 49 28.70 45.56 11.69
C SER A 49 28.46 46.56 10.54
N SER A 50 27.16 46.90 10.36
CA SER A 50 26.53 48.23 10.09
C SER A 50 26.74 48.98 8.74
N PRO A 51 25.83 49.92 8.32
CA PRO A 51 24.47 50.25 8.79
C PRO A 51 23.36 50.33 7.68
N VAL A 52 22.12 50.08 8.13
CA VAL A 52 20.82 50.75 7.84
C VAL A 52 20.60 51.41 6.47
N ASP A 53 19.58 50.91 5.73
CA ASP A 53 18.47 51.75 5.21
C ASP A 53 17.18 50.91 5.03
N THR A 54 16.23 51.20 5.93
CA THR A 54 14.75 51.16 5.87
C THR A 54 14.04 50.52 4.66
N ASP A 55 13.26 49.45 4.86
CA ASP A 55 11.83 49.51 5.25
C ASP A 55 11.13 48.17 4.97
N GLY A 56 10.32 47.69 5.94
CA GLY A 56 9.42 46.55 5.78
C GLY A 56 9.69 45.40 6.76
N GLY A 57 9.42 45.63 8.04
CA GLY A 57 9.53 44.61 9.08
C GLY A 57 8.56 43.45 8.87
N VAL A 58 9.09 42.24 8.86
CA VAL A 58 8.38 41.03 9.28
C VAL A 58 9.32 40.34 10.26
N GLU A 59 8.91 40.27 11.52
CA GLU A 59 9.63 39.54 12.56
C GLU A 59 9.77 38.07 12.15
N LEU A 60 11.01 37.59 12.05
CA LEU A 60 11.31 36.17 12.01
C LEU A 60 11.25 35.65 13.44
N ASP A 61 10.06 35.27 13.88
CA ASP A 61 9.88 34.58 15.15
C ASP A 61 10.31 33.12 14.99
N ALA A 62 11.51 32.81 15.46
CA ALA A 62 12.04 31.46 15.54
C ALA A 62 11.56 30.80 16.84
N GLY A 63 10.29 30.40 16.86
CA GLY A 63 9.70 29.44 17.80
C GLY A 63 9.41 28.09 17.10
N PRO A 64 9.15 26.99 17.84
CA PRO A 64 8.70 25.75 17.21
C PRO A 64 7.43 26.06 16.43
N ALA A 65 7.35 25.60 15.19
CA ALA A 65 6.21 25.84 14.31
C ALA A 65 4.94 25.14 14.83
N ASP A 66 4.27 25.74 15.82
CA ASP A 66 2.83 25.57 16.08
C ASP A 66 2.01 26.45 15.11
N ALA A 67 2.45 26.53 13.86
CA ALA A 67 1.74 27.24 12.80
C ALA A 67 0.90 26.22 12.03
N GLY A 68 -0.43 26.29 12.13
CA GLY A 68 -1.22 25.64 11.07
C GLY A 68 -2.72 25.50 11.24
N CYS A 69 -3.31 25.75 12.41
CA CYS A 69 -4.77 25.64 12.53
C CYS A 69 -5.42 26.87 13.16
N ASP A 70 -6.07 27.65 12.29
CA ASP A 70 -7.04 28.66 12.67
C ASP A 70 -8.36 27.94 13.04
N PRO A 71 -9.00 28.26 14.19
CA PRO A 71 -10.29 27.65 14.54
C PRO A 71 -11.43 27.85 13.54
N SER A 72 -11.30 28.82 12.62
CA SER A 72 -12.24 29.06 11.53
C SER A 72 -12.00 28.21 10.28
N ASP A 73 -10.86 27.52 10.19
CA ASP A 73 -10.53 26.65 9.07
C ASP A 73 -11.32 25.32 9.17
N PRO A 74 -12.18 24.99 8.18
CA PRO A 74 -12.93 23.74 8.19
C PRO A 74 -12.03 22.49 8.10
N ASP A 75 -10.76 22.61 7.69
CA ASP A 75 -9.79 21.52 7.63
C ASP A 75 -9.08 21.28 8.97
N CYS A 76 -9.49 21.96 10.03
CA CYS A 76 -8.92 21.83 11.36
C CYS A 76 -9.83 21.08 12.32
N THR A 77 -9.22 20.23 13.15
CA THR A 77 -9.84 19.65 14.34
C THR A 77 -9.45 20.51 15.54
N THR A 78 -10.44 21.18 16.11
CA THR A 78 -10.27 22.14 17.23
C THR A 78 -10.73 21.57 18.57
N GLU A 79 -11.51 20.50 18.54
CA GLU A 79 -12.09 19.87 19.73
C GLU A 79 -11.70 18.40 19.80
N ILE A 80 -11.38 17.93 21.01
CA ILE A 80 -11.13 16.52 21.28
C ILE A 80 -12.49 15.85 21.47
N VAL A 81 -12.83 14.95 20.55
CA VAL A 81 -14.02 14.10 20.64
C VAL A 81 -13.60 12.72 21.14
N THR A 82 -14.40 12.13 22.01
CA THR A 82 -14.09 10.79 22.56
C THR A 82 -14.56 9.70 21.60
N CYS A 83 -13.90 8.53 21.67
CA CYS A 83 -14.28 7.38 20.85
C CYS A 83 -15.77 7.05 21.02
N ASP A 84 -16.36 7.10 22.21
CA ASP A 84 -17.77 6.73 22.43
C ASP A 84 -18.80 7.61 21.67
N GLU A 85 -18.42 8.81 21.24
CA GLU A 85 -19.30 9.78 20.58
C GLU A 85 -19.26 9.69 19.03
N VAL A 86 -18.23 9.06 18.47
CA VAL A 86 -17.97 8.98 17.03
C VAL A 86 -18.09 7.55 16.51
N ASP A 87 -18.03 7.33 15.21
CA ASP A 87 -18.10 5.98 14.65
C ASP A 87 -16.68 5.37 14.59
N TRP A 88 -15.70 6.16 14.15
CA TRP A 88 -14.30 5.76 13.98
C TRP A 88 -13.43 6.21 15.15
N CYS A 89 -12.67 5.29 15.72
CA CYS A 89 -11.79 5.59 16.86
C CYS A 89 -10.33 5.61 16.44
N LEU A 90 -9.56 6.53 17.03
CA LEU A 90 -8.12 6.59 16.86
C LEU A 90 -7.45 5.42 17.59
N VAL A 91 -6.59 4.69 16.90
CA VAL A 91 -5.83 3.57 17.47
C VAL A 91 -4.38 4.00 17.69
N PRO A 92 -3.83 3.80 18.91
CA PRO A 92 -2.43 4.09 19.17
C PRO A 92 -1.47 3.27 18.30
N THR A 93 -0.39 3.92 17.85
CA THR A 93 0.68 3.28 17.08
C THR A 93 2.05 3.65 17.66
N PRO A 94 3.09 2.85 17.38
CA PRO A 94 4.46 3.20 17.74
C PRO A 94 5.09 4.30 16.85
N LEU A 95 4.33 4.88 15.91
CA LEU A 95 4.87 5.83 14.94
C LEU A 95 4.93 7.26 15.50
N SER A 96 5.91 8.01 15.01
CA SER A 96 5.87 9.47 15.08
C SER A 96 4.77 10.01 14.15
N PRO A 97 4.08 11.11 14.52
CA PRO A 97 3.02 11.69 13.71
C PRO A 97 3.47 12.19 12.33
N PHE A 98 4.78 12.28 12.07
CA PHE A 98 5.32 12.68 10.77
C PHE A 98 5.40 11.54 9.75
N HIS A 99 5.10 10.30 10.14
CA HIS A 99 5.05 9.18 9.20
C HIS A 99 3.70 9.16 8.48
N VAL A 100 3.74 8.81 7.20
CA VAL A 100 2.54 8.67 6.39
C VAL A 100 2.33 7.21 6.06
N LEU A 101 1.17 6.67 6.44
CA LEU A 101 0.74 5.33 6.06
C LEU A 101 -0.02 5.39 4.74
N MET A 102 0.38 4.57 3.76
CA MET A 102 -0.14 4.61 2.39
C MET A 102 -1.25 3.59 2.14
N ALA A 103 -1.06 2.38 2.67
CA ALA A 103 -1.95 1.26 2.39
C ALA A 103 -1.98 0.31 3.59
N LEU A 104 -3.04 -0.49 3.64
CA LEU A 104 -3.21 -1.57 4.59
C LEU A 104 -3.87 -2.77 3.92
N TRP A 105 -3.65 -3.95 4.51
CA TRP A 105 -4.24 -5.21 4.11
C TRP A 105 -4.21 -6.14 5.32
N GLY A 106 -5.06 -7.15 5.37
CA GLY A 106 -5.00 -8.17 6.41
C GLY A 106 -5.63 -9.49 5.98
N THR A 107 -5.47 -10.49 6.84
CA THR A 107 -6.13 -11.80 6.67
C THR A 107 -7.28 -12.02 7.64
N SER A 108 -7.28 -11.27 8.74
CA SER A 108 -8.30 -11.36 9.79
C SER A 108 -8.27 -10.10 10.66
N LYS A 109 -9.26 -9.97 11.55
CA LYS A 109 -9.30 -8.93 12.59
C LYS A 109 -8.06 -8.85 13.51
N ASN A 110 -7.26 -9.91 13.56
CA ASN A 110 -6.07 -10.02 14.41
C ASN A 110 -4.77 -10.13 13.60
N ASP A 111 -4.84 -9.93 12.28
CA ASP A 111 -3.67 -9.99 11.40
C ASP A 111 -3.86 -8.94 10.32
N VAL A 112 -3.45 -7.71 10.67
CA VAL A 112 -3.56 -6.53 9.81
C VAL A 112 -2.18 -5.91 9.65
N TRP A 113 -1.88 -5.48 8.45
CA TRP A 113 -0.59 -4.90 8.06
C TRP A 113 -0.82 -3.51 7.49
N ALA A 114 0.09 -2.59 7.80
CA ALA A 114 0.09 -1.24 7.26
C ALA A 114 1.49 -0.86 6.78
N VAL A 115 1.57 -0.18 5.65
CA VAL A 115 2.85 0.22 5.03
C VAL A 115 2.86 1.71 4.70
N GLY A 116 4.04 2.31 4.64
CA GLY A 116 4.12 3.75 4.43
C GLY A 116 5.51 4.33 4.18
N SER A 117 5.63 5.63 4.43
CA SER A 117 6.86 6.42 4.21
C SER A 117 8.01 5.98 5.12
N GLY A 118 9.24 6.25 4.70
CA GLY A 118 10.43 6.06 5.55
C GLY A 118 10.75 4.60 5.87
N GLY A 119 10.26 3.66 5.06
CA GLY A 119 10.42 2.22 5.29
C GLY A 119 9.42 1.62 6.28
N THR A 120 8.32 2.32 6.56
CA THR A 120 7.36 1.88 7.57
C THR A 120 6.62 0.62 7.09
N ILE A 121 6.72 -0.43 7.90
CA ILE A 121 5.88 -1.63 7.83
C ILE A 121 5.47 -1.96 9.26
N MET A 122 4.17 -2.04 9.52
CA MET A 122 3.62 -2.39 10.82
C MET A 122 2.69 -3.59 10.73
N HIS A 123 2.59 -4.32 11.83
CA HIS A 123 1.70 -5.45 12.02
C HIS A 123 0.86 -5.27 13.28
N TYR A 124 -0.45 -5.55 13.16
CA TYR A 124 -1.40 -5.63 14.26
C TYR A 124 -1.69 -7.09 14.56
N ASP A 125 -1.43 -7.50 15.80
CA ASP A 125 -1.54 -8.89 16.26
C ASP A 125 -2.89 -9.22 16.94
N GLY A 126 -3.86 -8.30 16.86
CA GLY A 126 -5.12 -8.39 17.60
C GLY A 126 -5.13 -7.63 18.92
N ASN A 127 -3.96 -7.19 19.41
CA ASN A 127 -3.82 -6.40 20.64
C ASN A 127 -3.16 -5.04 20.39
N ALA A 128 -2.06 -5.01 19.63
CA ALA A 128 -1.28 -3.80 19.41
C ALA A 128 -0.56 -3.79 18.06
N TRP A 129 -0.27 -2.58 17.59
CA TRP A 129 0.59 -2.37 16.42
C TRP A 129 2.07 -2.46 16.82
N SER A 130 2.85 -3.20 16.04
CA SER A 130 4.30 -3.32 16.18
C SER A 130 5.00 -3.04 14.85
N LEU A 131 6.21 -2.48 14.92
CA LEU A 131 7.04 -2.24 13.73
C LEU A 131 7.72 -3.53 13.29
N THR A 132 7.87 -3.70 11.97
CA THR A 132 8.57 -4.82 11.34
C THR A 132 9.71 -4.31 10.43
N PRO A 133 10.84 -3.87 10.99
CA PRO A 133 11.87 -3.17 10.23
C PRO A 133 12.59 -4.07 9.22
N THR A 134 12.86 -3.51 8.03
CA THR A 134 13.61 -4.18 6.95
C THR A 134 14.99 -3.57 6.71
N GLY A 135 15.26 -2.40 7.30
CA GLY A 135 16.44 -1.57 7.00
C GLY A 135 16.30 -0.71 5.74
N ILE A 136 15.29 -0.96 4.91
CA ILE A 136 15.00 -0.19 3.69
C ILE A 136 14.16 1.04 4.07
N LYS A 137 14.49 2.21 3.51
CA LYS A 137 13.86 3.50 3.87
C LYS A 137 12.92 4.07 2.82
N ASN A 138 12.69 3.33 1.74
CA ASN A 138 11.77 3.74 0.69
C ASN A 138 10.34 3.90 1.23
N THR A 139 9.52 4.71 0.54
CA THR A 139 8.08 4.69 0.74
C THR A 139 7.51 3.43 0.11
N PHE A 140 6.77 2.66 0.90
CA PHE A 140 5.97 1.55 0.42
C PHE A 140 4.57 2.06 0.07
N PHE A 141 4.13 1.82 -1.17
CA PHE A 141 2.90 2.39 -1.72
C PHE A 141 1.70 1.47 -1.59
N ASP A 142 1.92 0.16 -1.61
CA ASP A 142 0.83 -0.80 -1.53
C ASP A 142 1.27 -2.12 -0.88
N ILE A 143 0.28 -2.84 -0.37
CA ILE A 143 0.44 -4.13 0.30
C ILE A 143 -0.71 -5.05 -0.08
N TRP A 144 -0.39 -6.31 -0.32
CA TRP A 144 -1.35 -7.37 -0.57
C TRP A 144 -0.77 -8.71 -0.10
N GLY A 145 -1.61 -9.69 0.21
CA GLY A 145 -1.15 -11.05 0.42
C GLY A 145 -2.19 -12.08 0.02
N SER A 146 -1.73 -13.29 -0.34
CA SER A 146 -2.63 -14.42 -0.58
C SER A 146 -3.04 -15.12 0.71
N GLY A 147 -2.40 -14.79 1.83
CA GLY A 147 -2.62 -15.39 3.14
C GLY A 147 -1.59 -14.90 4.17
N PRO A 148 -1.66 -15.39 5.42
CA PRO A 148 -0.87 -14.82 6.53
C PRO A 148 0.63 -15.05 6.40
N ASN A 149 1.06 -15.93 5.50
CA ASN A 149 2.46 -16.27 5.26
C ASN A 149 2.92 -15.96 3.82
N ASP A 150 2.13 -15.21 3.05
CA ASP A 150 2.48 -14.77 1.70
C ASP A 150 2.05 -13.31 1.54
N ILE A 151 2.97 -12.40 1.80
CA ILE A 151 2.71 -10.96 1.85
C ILE A 151 3.66 -10.24 0.90
N TRP A 152 3.13 -9.35 0.10
CA TRP A 152 3.84 -8.57 -0.89
C TRP A 152 3.71 -7.08 -0.57
N VAL A 153 4.84 -6.39 -0.51
CA VAL A 153 4.91 -4.94 -0.28
C VAL A 153 5.72 -4.31 -1.39
N VAL A 154 5.21 -3.25 -1.99
CA VAL A 154 5.81 -2.65 -3.19
C VAL A 154 6.22 -1.20 -3.00
N SER A 155 7.37 -0.83 -3.60
CA SER A 155 7.87 0.54 -3.63
C SER A 155 8.36 0.95 -5.02
N SER A 156 9.28 0.16 -5.59
CA SER A 156 9.86 0.41 -6.90
C SER A 156 10.23 -0.91 -7.57
N THR A 157 10.66 -0.87 -8.82
CA THR A 157 11.14 -2.07 -9.53
C THR A 157 12.35 -2.74 -8.87
N GLU A 158 13.09 -2.02 -8.03
CA GLU A 158 14.25 -2.53 -7.29
C GLU A 158 13.92 -2.94 -5.84
N VAL A 159 12.75 -2.54 -5.36
CA VAL A 159 12.30 -2.75 -3.98
C VAL A 159 10.88 -3.29 -3.98
N ILE A 160 10.80 -4.62 -4.00
CA ILE A 160 9.58 -5.41 -3.86
C ILE A 160 9.87 -6.41 -2.77
N LEU A 161 9.13 -6.36 -1.67
CA LEU A 161 9.36 -7.24 -0.54
C LEU A 161 8.36 -8.38 -0.54
N HIS A 162 8.87 -9.59 -0.34
CA HIS A 162 8.08 -10.77 -0.03
C HIS A 162 8.29 -11.15 1.43
N GLY A 163 7.19 -11.38 2.15
CA GLY A 163 7.18 -11.69 3.56
C GLY A 163 6.50 -13.02 3.85
N THR A 164 7.07 -13.78 4.79
CA THR A 164 6.56 -15.09 5.21
C THR A 164 5.60 -15.01 6.40
N GLY A 165 5.05 -13.82 6.67
CA GLY A 165 4.16 -13.56 7.79
C GLY A 165 4.85 -13.15 9.09
N PHE A 166 4.02 -12.95 10.13
CA PHE A 166 4.47 -12.61 11.47
C PHE A 166 4.50 -13.86 12.36
N GLN A 167 5.69 -14.27 12.78
CA GLN A 167 5.90 -15.48 13.57
C GLN A 167 6.89 -15.21 14.70
N ASN A 168 6.56 -15.68 15.91
CA ASN A 168 7.42 -15.51 17.09
C ASN A 168 7.83 -14.04 17.37
N GLY A 169 6.93 -13.09 17.10
CA GLY A 169 7.16 -11.67 17.36
C GLY A 169 7.98 -10.93 16.29
N VAL A 170 8.28 -11.58 15.16
CA VAL A 170 9.06 -10.98 14.07
C VAL A 170 8.45 -11.30 12.71
N ALA A 171 8.68 -10.42 11.74
CA ALA A 171 8.41 -10.65 10.32
C ALA A 171 9.74 -10.77 9.58
N VAL A 172 9.83 -11.71 8.65
CA VAL A 172 10.99 -11.85 7.76
C VAL A 172 10.61 -11.36 6.38
N TRP A 173 11.48 -10.54 5.80
CA TRP A 173 11.28 -9.92 4.50
C TRP A 173 12.47 -10.22 3.58
N GLU A 174 12.16 -10.62 2.36
CA GLU A 174 13.12 -10.80 1.28
C GLU A 174 12.86 -9.76 0.19
N ASN A 175 13.91 -9.12 -0.34
CA ASN A 175 13.77 -8.22 -1.48
C ASN A 175 13.87 -9.02 -2.78
N VAL A 176 12.84 -8.93 -3.61
CA VAL A 176 12.64 -9.70 -4.85
C VAL A 176 12.45 -8.72 -6.03
N PRO A 177 13.49 -7.99 -6.44
CA PRO A 177 13.40 -6.99 -7.50
C PRO A 177 13.01 -7.60 -8.85
N THR A 178 12.49 -6.79 -9.76
CA THR A 178 12.10 -7.26 -11.11
C THR A 178 13.28 -7.77 -11.92
N SER A 179 14.51 -7.36 -11.57
CA SER A 179 15.77 -7.79 -12.18
C SER A 179 15.86 -7.55 -13.70
N LEU A 180 15.01 -6.66 -14.22
CA LEU A 180 14.99 -6.28 -15.63
C LEU A 180 16.01 -5.18 -15.91
N SER A 181 16.58 -5.20 -17.12
CA SER A 181 17.37 -4.08 -17.66
C SER A 181 16.43 -2.91 -17.96
N THR A 182 15.95 -2.23 -16.92
CA THR A 182 15.21 -0.97 -17.04
C THR A 182 16.20 0.17 -17.21
N PHE A 183 15.86 1.17 -18.03
CA PHE A 183 16.68 2.37 -18.20
C PHE A 183 16.71 3.26 -16.95
N SER A 184 15.72 3.10 -16.05
CA SER A 184 15.63 3.76 -14.73
C SER A 184 14.71 2.95 -13.84
N ALA A 185 15.00 2.90 -12.54
CA ALA A 185 14.03 2.43 -11.54
C ALA A 185 12.74 3.26 -11.64
N THR A 186 11.59 2.59 -11.55
CA THR A 186 10.27 3.25 -11.57
C THR A 186 9.48 2.92 -10.32
N PHE A 187 8.59 3.82 -9.92
CA PHE A 187 7.71 3.58 -8.79
C PHE A 187 6.67 2.52 -9.13
N VAL A 188 6.54 1.59 -8.21
CA VAL A 188 5.52 0.56 -8.22
C VAL A 188 4.44 0.98 -7.23
N ARG A 189 3.19 1.06 -7.69
CA ARG A 189 2.09 1.70 -6.96
C ARG A 189 0.98 0.76 -6.54
N ALA A 190 0.87 -0.39 -7.17
CA ALA A 190 -0.20 -1.33 -6.91
C ALA A 190 0.32 -2.76 -6.87
N VAL A 191 -0.23 -3.55 -5.97
CA VAL A 191 -0.03 -5.00 -5.94
C VAL A 191 -1.36 -5.69 -5.66
N TRP A 192 -1.64 -6.73 -6.42
CA TRP A 192 -2.81 -7.58 -6.24
C TRP A 192 -2.49 -8.97 -6.78
N GLY A 193 -3.11 -10.00 -6.22
CA GLY A 193 -3.04 -11.34 -6.77
C GLY A 193 -4.33 -12.11 -6.57
N SER A 194 -4.50 -13.15 -7.39
CA SER A 194 -5.56 -14.14 -7.20
C SER A 194 -5.11 -15.33 -6.34
N SER A 195 -3.78 -15.53 -6.23
CA SER A 195 -3.14 -16.61 -5.47
C SER A 195 -1.66 -16.29 -5.25
N ALA A 196 -0.97 -17.08 -4.41
CA ALA A 196 0.48 -16.96 -4.22
C ALA A 196 1.29 -17.13 -5.52
N SER A 197 0.74 -17.82 -6.53
CA SER A 197 1.38 -18.03 -7.82
C SER A 197 1.03 -16.97 -8.87
N ASP A 198 -0.06 -16.22 -8.67
CA ASP A 198 -0.56 -15.21 -9.59
C ASP A 198 -0.62 -13.87 -8.86
N VAL A 199 0.52 -13.18 -8.91
CA VAL A 199 0.71 -11.86 -8.32
C VAL A 199 1.03 -10.88 -9.44
N ARG A 200 0.27 -9.79 -9.49
CA ARG A 200 0.41 -8.72 -10.47
C ARG A 200 0.76 -7.43 -9.75
N ILE A 201 1.72 -6.74 -10.35
CA ILE A 201 2.21 -5.45 -9.89
C ILE A 201 1.92 -4.41 -10.95
N GLY A 202 1.45 -3.24 -10.53
CA GLY A 202 1.23 -2.06 -11.36
C GLY A 202 2.23 -0.95 -11.04
N SER A 203 2.76 -0.29 -12.06
CA SER A 203 3.77 0.76 -11.95
C SER A 203 3.42 1.98 -12.80
N ARG A 204 4.24 3.03 -12.68
CA ARG A 204 4.35 4.03 -13.75
C ARG A 204 4.90 3.37 -15.02
N ALA A 205 4.55 3.93 -16.17
CA ALA A 205 5.11 3.51 -17.46
C ALA A 205 6.65 3.51 -17.41
N TYR A 206 7.27 2.45 -17.94
CA TYR A 206 8.72 2.30 -18.04
C TYR A 206 9.10 1.66 -19.36
N SER A 207 10.32 1.93 -19.83
CA SER A 207 10.87 1.32 -21.04
C SER A 207 11.70 0.09 -20.68
N PHE A 208 11.54 -0.99 -21.44
CA PHE A 208 12.33 -2.22 -21.30
C PHE A 208 12.63 -2.86 -22.66
N SER A 209 13.61 -3.74 -22.71
CA SER A 209 13.96 -4.51 -23.91
C SER A 209 13.70 -5.99 -23.69
N ALA A 210 13.05 -6.65 -24.64
CA ALA A 210 12.79 -8.09 -24.63
C ALA A 210 12.85 -8.63 -26.06
N ALA A 211 13.41 -9.83 -26.24
CA ALA A 211 13.53 -10.49 -27.55
C ALA A 211 14.09 -9.59 -28.68
N GLY A 212 15.04 -8.70 -28.36
CA GLY A 212 15.66 -7.78 -29.33
C GLY A 212 14.78 -6.60 -29.77
N LYS A 213 13.65 -6.36 -29.09
CA LYS A 213 12.73 -5.24 -29.33
C LYS A 213 12.60 -4.38 -28.07
N ASN A 214 12.25 -3.11 -28.27
CA ASN A 214 11.98 -2.16 -27.18
C ASN A 214 10.48 -2.03 -26.97
N TYR A 215 10.05 -2.05 -25.71
CA TYR A 215 8.67 -1.96 -25.28
C TYR A 215 8.54 -0.89 -24.20
N THR A 216 7.32 -0.41 -24.01
CA THR A 216 6.87 0.26 -22.79
C THR A 216 6.02 -0.73 -22.01
N GLY A 217 6.16 -0.77 -20.69
CA GLY A 217 5.31 -1.55 -19.79
C GLY A 217 4.84 -0.72 -18.61
N ASP A 218 3.80 -1.19 -17.94
CA ASP A 218 3.27 -0.59 -16.70
C ASP A 218 2.89 -1.64 -15.65
N GLN A 219 3.22 -2.89 -15.95
CA GLN A 219 2.82 -4.04 -15.18
C GLN A 219 3.94 -5.08 -15.14
N PHE A 220 3.94 -5.87 -14.08
CA PHE A 220 4.74 -7.08 -13.94
C PHE A 220 3.86 -8.21 -13.43
N LEU A 221 3.97 -9.37 -14.05
CA LEU A 221 3.34 -10.60 -13.60
C LEU A 221 4.38 -11.52 -12.98
N ARG A 222 4.09 -12.04 -11.80
CA ARG A 222 4.95 -13.01 -11.12
C ARG A 222 5.14 -14.24 -12.00
N THR A 223 6.37 -14.72 -12.05
CA THR A 223 6.74 -16.01 -12.65
C THR A 223 7.55 -16.83 -11.66
N GLU A 224 7.64 -18.12 -11.93
CA GLU A 224 8.54 -19.03 -11.21
C GLU A 224 9.80 -19.23 -12.06
N LEU A 225 10.96 -19.04 -11.44
CA LEU A 225 12.26 -19.30 -12.06
C LEU A 225 12.60 -20.79 -11.99
N ALA A 226 13.54 -21.23 -12.82
CA ALA A 226 13.92 -22.65 -12.90
C ALA A 226 14.53 -23.21 -11.59
N ASP A 227 15.04 -22.35 -10.72
CA ASP A 227 15.57 -22.69 -9.39
C ASP A 227 14.49 -22.63 -8.29
N GLY A 228 13.23 -22.38 -8.65
CA GLY A 228 12.12 -22.18 -7.71
C GLY A 228 12.05 -20.76 -7.14
N GLY A 229 12.94 -19.86 -7.55
CA GLY A 229 12.90 -18.45 -7.19
C GLY A 229 11.74 -17.71 -7.85
N VAL A 230 11.55 -16.46 -7.43
CA VAL A 230 10.53 -15.58 -7.99
C VAL A 230 11.11 -14.74 -9.13
N GLY A 231 10.43 -14.74 -10.26
CA GLY A 231 10.71 -13.89 -11.40
C GLY A 231 9.56 -12.92 -11.68
N TRP A 232 9.84 -11.95 -12.54
CA TRP A 232 8.86 -10.95 -12.97
C TRP A 232 8.87 -10.83 -14.49
N ARG A 233 7.67 -10.96 -15.07
CA ARG A 233 7.45 -10.82 -16.50
C ARG A 233 6.81 -9.47 -16.79
N PRO A 234 7.47 -8.59 -17.56
CA PRO A 234 6.91 -7.29 -17.90
C PRO A 234 5.74 -7.45 -18.89
N ILE A 235 4.70 -6.65 -18.72
CA ILE A 235 3.53 -6.65 -19.62
C ILE A 235 3.50 -5.31 -20.40
N PRO A 236 3.50 -5.35 -21.75
CA PRO A 236 3.49 -4.15 -22.57
C PRO A 236 2.22 -3.31 -22.38
N SER A 237 2.41 -2.02 -22.15
CA SER A 237 1.35 -1.01 -22.00
C SER A 237 2.01 0.37 -21.81
N THR A 238 1.26 1.45 -21.98
CA THR A 238 1.78 2.84 -21.91
C THR A 238 1.24 3.64 -20.73
N HIS A 239 0.39 3.05 -19.88
CA HIS A 239 -0.32 3.79 -18.84
C HIS A 239 0.52 3.85 -17.53
N THR A 240 0.02 4.61 -16.56
CA THR A 240 0.46 4.54 -15.16
C THR A 240 -0.64 3.87 -14.36
N VAL A 241 -0.39 2.68 -13.84
CA VAL A 241 -1.35 1.96 -13.00
C VAL A 241 -1.32 2.54 -11.59
N THR A 242 -2.49 2.89 -11.04
CA THR A 242 -2.64 3.44 -9.69
C THR A 242 -3.15 2.41 -8.70
N ARG A 243 -4.09 1.53 -9.10
CA ARG A 243 -4.65 0.49 -8.25
C ARG A 243 -5.08 -0.71 -9.10
N ILE A 244 -5.02 -1.90 -8.51
CA ILE A 244 -5.46 -3.17 -9.13
C ILE A 244 -6.45 -3.85 -8.18
N TRP A 245 -7.52 -4.39 -8.75
CA TRP A 245 -8.42 -5.30 -8.08
C TRP A 245 -8.92 -6.34 -9.09
N GLY A 246 -9.11 -7.59 -8.68
CA GLY A 246 -9.73 -8.60 -9.52
C GLY A 246 -10.70 -9.47 -8.72
N SER A 247 -11.73 -9.96 -9.40
CA SER A 247 -12.65 -10.96 -8.85
C SER A 247 -12.13 -12.39 -9.05
N SER A 248 -11.23 -12.58 -10.02
CA SER A 248 -10.64 -13.86 -10.40
C SER A 248 -9.34 -13.62 -11.18
N PRO A 249 -8.52 -14.66 -11.46
CA PRO A 249 -7.36 -14.53 -12.34
C PRO A 249 -7.70 -14.05 -13.77
N THR A 250 -8.97 -14.18 -14.17
CA THR A 250 -9.49 -13.89 -15.51
C THR A 250 -10.38 -12.65 -15.59
N ASP A 251 -10.58 -11.95 -14.48
CA ASP A 251 -11.42 -10.74 -14.41
C ASP A 251 -10.72 -9.75 -13.49
N VAL A 252 -9.89 -8.91 -14.09
CA VAL A 252 -9.02 -7.98 -13.39
C VAL A 252 -9.29 -6.57 -13.88
N TRP A 253 -9.43 -5.65 -12.93
CA TRP A 253 -9.65 -4.24 -13.16
C TRP A 253 -8.50 -3.41 -12.62
N MET A 254 -8.20 -2.32 -13.31
CA MET A 254 -7.22 -1.35 -12.87
C MET A 254 -7.73 0.07 -13.06
N THR A 255 -7.33 0.96 -12.16
CA THR A 255 -7.32 2.40 -12.45
C THR A 255 -5.96 2.79 -12.99
N ALA A 256 -5.97 3.63 -14.02
CA ALA A 256 -4.74 4.08 -14.66
C ALA A 256 -4.84 5.53 -15.17
N ASP A 257 -3.69 6.09 -15.53
CA ASP A 257 -3.57 7.42 -16.10
C ASP A 257 -2.58 7.40 -17.27
N ASN A 258 -2.95 8.03 -18.38
CA ASN A 258 -2.08 8.22 -19.54
C ASN A 258 -2.02 9.69 -19.98
N SER A 259 -2.42 10.61 -19.11
CA SER A 259 -2.55 12.04 -19.39
C SER A 259 -1.21 12.74 -19.66
N THR A 260 -0.09 12.08 -19.30
CA THR A 260 1.26 12.53 -19.67
C THR A 260 1.49 12.45 -21.19
N TYR A 261 0.88 11.48 -21.87
CA TYR A 261 1.02 11.28 -23.32
C TYR A 261 -0.23 11.73 -24.08
N VAL A 262 -1.41 11.51 -23.50
CA VAL A 262 -2.70 11.82 -24.10
C VAL A 262 -3.55 12.58 -23.08
N ALA A 263 -3.53 13.91 -23.13
CA ALA A 263 -4.06 14.78 -22.06
C ALA A 263 -5.49 14.48 -21.56
N HIS A 264 -6.35 13.89 -22.39
CA HIS A 264 -7.73 13.53 -22.03
C HIS A 264 -7.88 12.13 -21.41
N GLU A 265 -6.83 11.31 -21.40
CA GLU A 265 -6.81 9.97 -20.79
C GLU A 265 -6.39 10.04 -19.32
N ARG A 266 -7.06 10.91 -18.56
CA ARG A 266 -6.92 11.01 -17.11
C ARG A 266 -7.99 10.16 -16.41
N GLY A 267 -7.59 9.37 -15.43
CA GLY A 267 -8.52 8.54 -14.64
C GLY A 267 -9.30 7.53 -15.47
N ILE A 268 -8.57 6.75 -16.26
CA ILE A 268 -9.16 5.66 -17.05
C ILE A 268 -9.29 4.39 -16.21
N THR A 269 -10.10 3.46 -16.69
CA THR A 269 -10.11 2.08 -16.19
C THR A 269 -9.66 1.11 -17.26
N LEU A 270 -8.91 0.08 -16.88
CA LEU A 270 -8.53 -1.03 -17.74
C LEU A 270 -9.22 -2.30 -17.23
N HIS A 271 -9.83 -3.06 -18.13
CA HIS A 271 -10.45 -4.35 -17.84
C HIS A 271 -9.72 -5.46 -18.59
N GLY A 272 -9.13 -6.38 -17.83
CA GLY A 272 -8.43 -7.55 -18.32
C GLY A 272 -9.34 -8.77 -18.30
N THR A 273 -9.61 -9.33 -19.48
CA THR A 273 -10.39 -10.56 -19.68
C THR A 273 -9.58 -11.59 -20.47
N PRO A 274 -9.94 -12.89 -20.49
CA PRO A 274 -9.15 -13.91 -21.17
C PRO A 274 -8.86 -13.56 -22.63
N SER A 275 -7.61 -13.74 -23.03
CA SER A 275 -7.19 -13.62 -24.42
C SER A 275 -7.65 -14.83 -25.24
N ASP A 276 -8.21 -14.58 -26.43
CA ASP A 276 -8.49 -15.63 -27.44
C ASP A 276 -7.21 -16.12 -28.13
N ALA A 277 -6.10 -15.40 -28.00
CA ALA A 277 -4.80 -15.87 -28.46
C ALA A 277 -4.32 -16.98 -27.52
N GLY A 278 -4.12 -18.18 -28.06
CA GLY A 278 -3.60 -19.32 -27.30
C GLY A 278 -2.34 -18.95 -26.51
N ALA A 279 -2.14 -19.63 -25.37
CA ALA A 279 -1.16 -19.36 -24.33
C ALA A 279 0.33 -19.26 -24.74
N ASP A 280 0.65 -19.27 -26.04
CA ASP A 280 1.99 -19.02 -26.59
C ASP A 280 2.27 -17.51 -26.62
N ALA A 281 2.23 -16.92 -25.43
CA ALA A 281 2.65 -15.58 -25.15
C ALA A 281 4.17 -15.50 -25.21
N GLY A 282 4.72 -14.96 -26.30
CA GLY A 282 6.16 -14.86 -26.54
C GLY A 282 6.86 -13.95 -25.52
N GLY A 283 7.14 -14.44 -24.31
CA GLY A 283 7.90 -13.79 -23.25
C GLY A 283 7.30 -12.51 -22.64
N VAL A 284 6.42 -11.81 -23.35
CA VAL A 284 5.79 -10.54 -22.96
C VAL A 284 4.27 -10.54 -23.06
N ASP A 285 3.63 -11.52 -23.70
CA ASP A 285 2.17 -11.47 -23.90
C ASP A 285 1.39 -11.92 -22.66
N ASP A 286 0.29 -11.25 -22.35
CA ASP A 286 -0.51 -11.57 -21.17
C ASP A 286 -1.58 -12.62 -21.52
N SER A 287 -1.97 -13.43 -20.52
CA SER A 287 -3.15 -14.29 -20.63
C SER A 287 -4.45 -13.47 -20.70
N LEU A 288 -4.37 -12.20 -20.29
CA LEU A 288 -5.46 -11.23 -20.38
C LEU A 288 -5.28 -10.31 -21.58
N THR A 289 -6.39 -9.98 -22.24
CA THR A 289 -6.49 -8.83 -23.13
C THR A 289 -7.01 -7.63 -22.34
N TRP A 290 -6.28 -6.53 -22.39
CA TRP A 290 -6.63 -5.31 -21.68
C TRP A 290 -7.42 -4.35 -22.57
N VAL A 291 -8.63 -4.04 -22.14
CA VAL A 291 -9.49 -3.06 -22.81
C VAL A 291 -9.63 -1.82 -21.94
N LYS A 292 -9.43 -0.65 -22.53
CA LYS A 292 -9.77 0.62 -21.89
C LYS A 292 -11.28 0.76 -21.82
N VAL A 293 -11.81 0.91 -20.61
CA VAL A 293 -13.21 1.21 -20.34
C VAL A 293 -13.32 2.66 -19.90
N ASP A 294 -14.17 3.43 -20.58
CA ASP A 294 -14.41 4.83 -20.27
C ASP A 294 -15.13 4.98 -18.93
N ALA A 295 -14.41 5.49 -17.92
CA ALA A 295 -14.90 5.68 -16.56
C ALA A 295 -15.85 6.89 -16.39
N GLN A 296 -16.23 7.57 -17.47
CA GLN A 296 -17.11 8.74 -17.46
C GLN A 296 -16.57 9.85 -16.52
N THR A 297 -15.26 10.09 -16.55
CA THR A 297 -14.60 11.08 -15.69
C THR A 297 -13.43 11.75 -16.41
N ASN A 298 -13.04 12.94 -15.94
CA ASN A 298 -11.89 13.70 -16.44
C ASN A 298 -10.86 14.02 -15.34
N VAL A 299 -11.02 13.38 -14.18
CA VAL A 299 -10.15 13.49 -13.01
C VAL A 299 -9.51 12.14 -12.72
N SER A 300 -8.38 12.13 -12.00
CA SER A 300 -7.69 10.88 -11.68
C SER A 300 -8.56 9.97 -10.81
N LEU A 301 -8.46 8.67 -11.04
CA LEU A 301 -9.00 7.63 -10.17
C LEU A 301 -7.86 7.04 -9.34
N GLU A 302 -8.03 7.03 -8.03
CA GLU A 302 -7.00 6.69 -7.06
C GLU A 302 -7.15 5.25 -6.55
N SER A 303 -8.36 4.69 -6.57
CA SER A 303 -8.62 3.33 -6.11
C SER A 303 -9.77 2.67 -6.85
N ILE A 304 -9.72 1.34 -6.91
CA ILE A 304 -10.74 0.47 -7.47
C ILE A 304 -10.96 -0.74 -6.55
N TRP A 305 -12.21 -1.16 -6.43
CA TRP A 305 -12.62 -2.33 -5.66
C TRP A 305 -13.95 -2.85 -6.21
N GLY A 306 -14.22 -4.15 -6.10
CA GLY A 306 -15.53 -4.70 -6.43
C GLY A 306 -16.06 -5.62 -5.33
N SER A 307 -17.38 -5.60 -5.14
CA SER A 307 -18.07 -6.56 -4.28
C SER A 307 -18.24 -7.91 -5.00
N SER A 308 -18.18 -7.90 -6.34
CA SER A 308 -18.18 -9.06 -7.22
C SER A 308 -17.67 -8.65 -8.61
N ALA A 309 -17.50 -9.62 -9.52
CA ALA A 309 -17.24 -9.37 -10.95
C ALA A 309 -18.30 -8.48 -11.64
N SER A 310 -19.46 -8.29 -11.00
CA SER A 310 -20.62 -7.58 -11.53
C SER A 310 -20.98 -6.33 -10.71
N ASP A 311 -20.11 -5.89 -9.81
CA ASP A 311 -20.33 -4.68 -9.03
C ASP A 311 -18.99 -4.08 -8.64
N VAL A 312 -18.47 -3.22 -9.51
CA VAL A 312 -17.14 -2.62 -9.40
C VAL A 312 -17.28 -1.13 -9.18
N TRP A 313 -16.42 -0.61 -8.30
CA TRP A 313 -16.42 0.75 -7.80
C TRP A 313 -15.04 1.37 -7.96
N ALA A 314 -15.00 2.62 -8.41
CA ALA A 314 -13.77 3.40 -8.48
C ALA A 314 -13.98 4.78 -7.86
N VAL A 315 -12.96 5.28 -7.16
CA VAL A 315 -12.99 6.60 -6.51
C VAL A 315 -11.75 7.41 -6.87
N GLY A 316 -11.85 8.74 -6.76
CA GLY A 316 -10.72 9.60 -7.10
C GLY A 316 -10.87 11.07 -6.74
N ALA A 317 -10.13 11.90 -7.47
CA ALA A 317 -10.06 13.34 -7.25
C ALA A 317 -11.43 14.04 -7.40
N LEU A 318 -11.57 15.20 -6.75
CA LEU A 318 -12.79 16.01 -6.75
C LEU A 318 -14.05 15.23 -6.33
N GLY A 319 -13.92 14.33 -5.35
CA GLY A 319 -15.03 13.52 -4.84
C GLY A 319 -15.60 12.53 -5.84
N ALA A 320 -14.87 12.17 -6.90
CA ALA A 320 -15.37 11.27 -7.93
C ALA A 320 -15.66 9.88 -7.36
N ILE A 321 -16.89 9.39 -7.55
CA ILE A 321 -17.28 8.00 -7.34
C ILE A 321 -17.92 7.47 -8.62
N ARG A 322 -17.49 6.28 -9.03
CA ARG A 322 -17.97 5.56 -10.20
C ARG A 322 -18.36 4.14 -9.81
N ARG A 323 -19.46 3.65 -10.38
CA ARG A 323 -19.94 2.28 -10.23
C ARG A 323 -20.28 1.68 -11.59
N ILE A 324 -19.96 0.42 -11.82
CA ILE A 324 -20.43 -0.32 -13.00
C ILE A 324 -21.01 -1.66 -12.58
N THR A 325 -22.18 -1.97 -13.13
CA THR A 325 -22.88 -3.25 -12.99
C THR A 325 -23.26 -3.80 -14.38
N PRO A 326 -23.61 -5.09 -14.51
CA PRO A 326 -24.05 -5.67 -15.78
C PRO A 326 -25.30 -5.01 -16.40
N ALA A 327 -26.08 -4.27 -15.61
CA ALA A 327 -27.23 -3.53 -16.11
C ALA A 327 -26.84 -2.22 -16.80
N ASP A 328 -25.60 -1.76 -16.58
CA ASP A 328 -25.10 -0.49 -17.09
C ASP A 328 -24.33 -0.70 -18.41
N ASP A 329 -24.50 0.23 -19.36
CA ASP A 329 -23.73 0.28 -20.60
C ASP A 329 -22.40 1.05 -20.46
N ARG A 330 -22.23 1.75 -19.32
CA ARG A 330 -21.06 2.56 -18.95
C ARG A 330 -21.01 2.78 -17.45
N TRP A 331 -19.86 3.23 -16.95
CA TRP A 331 -19.71 3.63 -15.55
C TRP A 331 -20.72 4.73 -15.16
N GLN A 332 -21.47 4.49 -14.08
CA GLN A 332 -22.41 5.44 -13.52
C GLN A 332 -21.72 6.35 -12.50
N LYS A 333 -22.07 7.65 -12.53
CA LYS A 333 -21.67 8.61 -11.48
C LYS A 333 -22.55 8.40 -10.26
N ILE A 334 -21.90 8.20 -9.11
CA ILE A 334 -22.56 8.19 -7.80
C ILE A 334 -22.17 9.47 -7.08
N GLU A 335 -23.14 10.16 -6.48
CA GLU A 335 -22.88 11.40 -5.74
C GLU A 335 -22.22 11.09 -4.39
N SER A 336 -21.13 11.81 -4.09
CA SER A 336 -20.35 11.69 -2.85
C SER A 336 -20.65 12.80 -1.84
N ASN A 337 -21.24 13.91 -2.30
CA ASN A 337 -21.47 15.14 -1.53
C ASN A 337 -20.19 15.77 -0.95
N THR A 338 -19.02 15.50 -1.55
CA THR A 338 -17.74 16.14 -1.21
C THR A 338 -16.97 16.50 -2.47
N THR A 339 -16.05 17.46 -2.36
CA THR A 339 -15.05 17.78 -3.40
C THR A 339 -13.65 17.29 -3.04
N GLU A 340 -13.49 16.67 -1.88
CA GLU A 340 -12.20 16.14 -1.44
C GLU A 340 -11.76 14.96 -2.30
N THR A 341 -10.45 14.79 -2.46
CA THR A 341 -9.93 13.64 -3.20
C THR A 341 -10.15 12.38 -2.39
N LEU A 342 -10.92 11.44 -2.95
CA LEU A 342 -11.10 10.11 -2.39
C LEU A 342 -9.91 9.24 -2.81
N ARG A 343 -9.18 8.72 -1.82
CA ARG A 343 -7.91 8.00 -1.99
C ARG A 343 -8.08 6.50 -2.05
N SER A 344 -9.06 5.96 -1.33
CA SER A 344 -9.25 4.51 -1.22
C SER A 344 -10.72 4.14 -1.07
N VAL A 345 -11.08 2.97 -1.61
CA VAL A 345 -12.42 2.39 -1.51
C VAL A 345 -12.32 0.90 -1.18
N TRP A 346 -13.20 0.45 -0.29
CA TRP A 346 -13.37 -0.94 0.11
C TRP A 346 -14.80 -1.19 0.56
N GLY A 347 -15.30 -2.42 0.50
CA GLY A 347 -16.59 -2.76 1.09
C GLY A 347 -16.65 -4.19 1.61
N SER A 348 -17.61 -4.47 2.48
CA SER A 348 -17.94 -5.84 2.90
C SER A 348 -19.01 -6.49 1.99
N GLY A 349 -19.66 -5.67 1.15
CA GLY A 349 -20.67 -6.11 0.19
C GLY A 349 -21.24 -4.94 -0.64
N PRO A 350 -22.23 -5.20 -1.52
CA PRO A 350 -22.77 -4.21 -2.45
C PRO A 350 -23.58 -3.07 -1.79
N LYS A 351 -23.79 -3.12 -0.47
CA LYS A 351 -24.54 -2.15 0.34
C LYS A 351 -23.78 -1.69 1.59
N ASP A 352 -22.49 -1.99 1.65
CA ASP A 352 -21.62 -1.60 2.76
C ASP A 352 -20.25 -1.28 2.17
N ILE A 353 -20.08 -0.02 1.79
CA ILE A 353 -18.88 0.46 1.08
C ILE A 353 -18.38 1.71 1.78
N TRP A 354 -17.08 1.75 1.99
CA TRP A 354 -16.35 2.85 2.60
C TRP A 354 -15.45 3.51 1.55
N ALA A 355 -15.55 4.84 1.46
CA ALA A 355 -14.63 5.66 0.67
C ALA A 355 -13.98 6.68 1.59
N VAL A 356 -12.65 6.78 1.52
CA VAL A 356 -11.86 7.65 2.41
C VAL A 356 -10.95 8.55 1.61
N GLY A 357 -10.61 9.72 2.14
CA GLY A 357 -9.86 10.71 1.38
C GLY A 357 -9.18 11.80 2.18
N ASP A 358 -8.82 12.86 1.46
CA ASP A 358 -8.17 14.04 2.00
C ASP A 358 -9.03 14.73 3.08
N THR A 359 -8.38 15.54 3.91
CA THR A 359 -8.98 16.33 5.00
C THR A 359 -9.88 15.53 5.97
N GLY A 360 -9.52 14.26 6.23
CA GLY A 360 -10.26 13.39 7.16
C GLY A 360 -11.59 12.88 6.60
N THR A 361 -11.81 12.95 5.29
CA THR A 361 -13.06 12.54 4.66
C THR A 361 -13.29 11.02 4.80
N ILE A 362 -14.43 10.64 5.39
CA ILE A 362 -14.91 9.25 5.48
C ILE A 362 -16.38 9.22 5.06
N LEU A 363 -16.68 8.45 4.01
CA LEU A 363 -18.03 8.26 3.49
C LEU A 363 -18.44 6.78 3.59
N HIS A 364 -19.68 6.53 4.00
CA HIS A 364 -20.29 5.21 4.07
C HIS A 364 -21.49 5.10 3.13
N TYR A 365 -21.52 4.06 2.30
CA TYR A 365 -22.64 3.71 1.44
C TYR A 365 -23.45 2.58 2.06
N ASP A 366 -24.73 2.84 2.29
CA ASP A 366 -25.68 1.92 2.93
C ASP A 366 -26.53 1.10 1.93
N GLY A 367 -26.19 1.16 0.65
CA GLY A 367 -26.99 0.59 -0.44
C GLY A 367 -27.92 1.59 -1.11
N THR A 368 -28.02 2.82 -0.61
CA THR A 368 -28.82 3.90 -1.20
C THR A 368 -27.98 5.11 -1.55
N ALA A 369 -27.21 5.65 -0.60
CA ALA A 369 -26.39 6.85 -0.79
C ALA A 369 -25.13 6.83 0.07
N PHE A 370 -24.11 7.60 -0.33
CA PHE A 370 -22.96 7.87 0.51
C PHE A 370 -23.30 8.97 1.53
N THR A 371 -23.01 8.71 2.80
CA THR A 371 -23.16 9.68 3.89
C THR A 371 -21.85 9.83 4.67
N PRO A 372 -21.52 11.03 5.18
CA PRO A 372 -20.34 11.20 6.03
C PRO A 372 -20.43 10.40 7.33
N SER A 373 -19.31 9.84 7.78
CA SER A 373 -19.19 9.16 9.07
C SER A 373 -18.37 9.97 10.06
N THR A 374 -18.69 9.86 11.35
CA THR A 374 -18.04 10.63 12.42
C THR A 374 -16.75 9.96 12.89
N VAL A 375 -15.73 10.75 13.21
CA VAL A 375 -14.38 10.24 13.49
C VAL A 375 -13.68 11.02 14.60
N GLN A 376 -12.91 10.30 15.42
CA GLN A 376 -11.96 10.87 16.36
C GLN A 376 -10.65 11.18 15.65
N LEU A 377 -10.23 12.45 15.65
CA LEU A 377 -8.97 12.91 15.05
C LEU A 377 -8.10 13.64 16.09
N PRO A 378 -6.76 13.65 15.93
CA PRO A 378 -5.88 14.51 16.70
C PRO A 378 -6.22 16.00 16.52
N LEU A 379 -5.86 16.83 17.49
CA LEU A 379 -5.94 18.28 17.36
C LEU A 379 -5.00 18.79 16.26
N GLY A 380 -5.43 19.83 15.55
CA GLY A 380 -4.68 20.43 14.45
C GLY A 380 -5.25 20.05 13.09
N ARG A 381 -4.41 20.09 12.05
CA ARG A 381 -4.87 19.90 10.68
C ARG A 381 -5.36 18.48 10.48
N LYS A 382 -6.54 18.32 9.87
CA LYS A 382 -7.11 17.02 9.58
C LYS A 382 -6.15 16.21 8.69
N PRO A 383 -5.87 14.95 9.05
CA PRO A 383 -4.96 14.12 8.26
C PRO A 383 -5.61 13.69 6.95
N ASN A 384 -4.81 13.46 5.90
CA ASN A 384 -5.31 12.77 4.72
C ASN A 384 -5.40 11.27 5.00
N LEU A 385 -6.53 10.67 4.68
CA LEU A 385 -6.78 9.25 4.82
C LEU A 385 -6.48 8.57 3.48
N ARG A 386 -5.63 7.54 3.49
CA ARG A 386 -4.97 7.03 2.27
C ARG A 386 -5.35 5.60 1.91
N GLY A 387 -5.64 4.77 2.91
CA GLY A 387 -6.05 3.39 2.69
C GLY A 387 -7.23 3.02 3.58
N VAL A 388 -8.14 2.20 3.04
CA VAL A 388 -9.20 1.53 3.79
C VAL A 388 -9.22 0.02 3.47
N TRP A 389 -9.40 -0.80 4.50
CA TRP A 389 -9.57 -2.25 4.38
C TRP A 389 -10.35 -2.77 5.59
N GLY A 390 -11.09 -3.86 5.45
CA GLY A 390 -11.73 -4.52 6.58
C GLY A 390 -11.74 -6.04 6.48
N SER A 391 -11.84 -6.71 7.62
CA SER A 391 -12.10 -8.16 7.66
C SER A 391 -13.59 -8.50 7.67
N GLY A 392 -14.45 -7.48 7.89
CA GLY A 392 -15.91 -7.61 7.84
C GLY A 392 -16.61 -6.27 8.07
N PRO A 393 -17.96 -6.26 8.08
CA PRO A 393 -18.76 -5.02 8.17
C PRO A 393 -18.57 -4.23 9.48
N ASN A 394 -18.07 -4.88 10.53
CA ASN A 394 -17.84 -4.28 11.85
C ASN A 394 -16.36 -4.40 12.28
N ASP A 395 -15.46 -4.57 11.33
CA ASP A 395 -14.02 -4.56 11.55
C ASP A 395 -13.35 -3.94 10.32
N VAL A 396 -13.31 -2.61 10.32
CA VAL A 396 -12.78 -1.82 9.21
C VAL A 396 -11.73 -0.87 9.74
N TRP A 397 -10.63 -0.77 9.00
CA TRP A 397 -9.43 -0.04 9.35
C TRP A 397 -9.14 1.02 8.29
N ILE A 398 -8.70 2.19 8.74
CA ILE A 398 -8.24 3.28 7.88
C ILE A 398 -6.84 3.69 8.33
N VAL A 399 -5.97 3.98 7.38
CA VAL A 399 -4.64 4.55 7.65
C VAL A 399 -4.43 5.83 6.85
N GLY A 400 -3.59 6.72 7.37
CA GLY A 400 -3.30 7.99 6.72
C GLY A 400 -2.07 8.70 7.28
N ASP A 401 -2.09 10.04 7.19
CA ASP A 401 -1.03 10.90 7.71
C ASP A 401 -0.97 10.77 9.25
N GLY A 402 -0.03 9.97 9.75
CA GLY A 402 0.23 9.78 11.18
C GLY A 402 -0.86 9.06 11.98
N VAL A 403 -1.93 8.59 11.35
CA VAL A 403 -3.12 8.05 12.02
C VAL A 403 -3.51 6.65 11.55
N VAL A 404 -4.06 5.88 12.49
CA VAL A 404 -4.77 4.63 12.26
C VAL A 404 -6.14 4.75 12.93
N LEU A 405 -7.20 4.46 12.20
CA LEU A 405 -8.58 4.51 12.69
C LEU A 405 -9.20 3.11 12.59
N HIS A 406 -10.05 2.78 13.55
CA HIS A 406 -10.75 1.50 13.61
C HIS A 406 -12.24 1.69 13.84
N TYR A 407 -13.04 1.00 13.04
CA TYR A 407 -14.49 0.91 13.15
C TYR A 407 -14.88 -0.49 13.61
N THR A 408 -15.58 -0.55 14.74
CA THR A 408 -16.00 -1.78 15.40
C THR A 408 -17.51 -2.02 15.33
N GLY A 409 -18.19 -1.38 14.37
CA GLY A 409 -19.65 -1.39 14.26
C GLY A 409 -20.35 -0.24 14.97
N PRO A 410 -21.69 -0.16 14.85
CA PRO A 410 -22.48 0.92 15.44
C PRO A 410 -22.40 0.92 16.98
N LYS A 411 -22.29 2.11 17.57
CA LYS A 411 -22.27 2.27 19.04
C LYS A 411 -23.67 2.29 19.62
N ALA A 412 -23.84 1.58 20.74
CA ALA A 412 -25.10 1.55 21.48
C ALA A 412 -25.43 2.96 21.99
N GLY A 413 -26.47 3.58 21.43
CA GLY A 413 -26.88 4.96 21.73
C GLY A 413 -27.16 5.82 20.48
N LYS A 414 -26.63 5.43 19.32
CA LYS A 414 -26.94 6.04 18.00
C LYS A 414 -28.01 5.27 17.20
N GLN A 415 -28.92 4.54 17.86
CA GLN A 415 -30.04 3.94 17.14
C GLN A 415 -31.05 5.02 16.70
N ALA A 416 -31.04 5.27 15.39
CA ALA A 416 -32.15 5.72 14.54
C ALA A 416 -32.98 6.92 15.02
N GLY A 417 -32.53 8.12 14.66
CA GLY A 417 -33.45 9.19 14.29
C GLY A 417 -34.08 8.86 12.93
N ALA A 418 -35.00 7.90 12.90
CA ALA A 418 -35.92 7.73 11.79
C ALA A 418 -37.06 8.74 11.94
N GLN A 419 -37.15 9.69 11.01
CA GLN A 419 -38.40 10.35 10.64
C GLN A 419 -38.54 10.32 9.13
#